data_AF-A0A392RD97-F1
#
_entry.id   AF-A0A392RD97-F1
#
_cell.length_a   1.000
_cell.length_b   1.000
_cell.length_c   1.000
_cell.angle_alpha   90.00
_cell.angle_beta   90.00
_cell.angle_gamma   90.00
#
_symmetry.space_group_name_H-M   'P 1'
#
loop_
_entity.id
_entity.type
_entity.pdbx_description
1 polymer ?
#
loop_
_entity_poly.entity_id
_entity_poly.type
_entity_poly.pdbx_seq_one_letter_code
_entity_poly.pdbx_strand_id
1 'polypeptide(L)'
;IVEAGIAVIGHVGLTPQAISVLGGFRPQGRNVASAVKVVETALALQEAGCFAVVLECVPAPVAAAATAALQIPTIGIGAGPYCSGQ
;
A
#
# COMPACT_ATOMS: atom_id res chain seq x y z
N ILE A 1 -13.75 5.57 -11.36
CA ILE A 1 -13.10 6.82 -10.89
C ILE A 1 -12.04 7.25 -11.89
N VAL A 2 -11.01 6.43 -12.11
CA VAL A 2 -9.95 6.71 -13.10
C VAL A 2 -10.53 6.90 -14.51
N GLU A 3 -11.47 6.05 -14.93
CA GLU A 3 -12.16 6.17 -16.24
C GLU A 3 -12.92 7.50 -16.42
N ALA A 4 -13.25 8.19 -15.32
CA ALA A 4 -13.86 9.52 -15.35
C ALA A 4 -12.82 10.66 -15.44
N GLY A 5 -11.54 10.34 -15.64
CA GLY A 5 -10.44 11.30 -15.78
C GLY A 5 -9.87 11.82 -14.45
N ILE A 6 -10.23 11.22 -13.32
CA ILE A 6 -9.74 11.63 -12.00
C ILE A 6 -8.46 10.86 -11.67
N ALA A 7 -7.36 11.57 -11.40
CA ALA A 7 -6.13 10.95 -10.92
C ALA A 7 -6.30 10.41 -9.50
N VAL A 8 -5.94 9.13 -9.29
CA VAL A 8 -6.14 8.44 -8.00
C VAL A 8 -4.82 7.91 -7.46
N ILE A 9 -4.60 8.13 -6.17
CA ILE A 9 -3.58 7.44 -5.38
C ILE A 9 -4.28 6.35 -4.57
N GLY A 10 -3.81 5.12 -4.70
CA GLY A 10 -4.25 4.01 -3.87
C GLY A 10 -3.65 4.09 -2.46
N HIS A 11 -4.27 3.45 -1.47
CA HIS A 11 -3.72 3.38 -0.11
C HIS A 11 -3.92 1.96 0.46
N VAL A 12 -2.81 1.31 0.80
CA VAL A 12 -2.76 -0.03 1.39
C VAL A 12 -1.94 -0.02 2.68
N GLY A 13 -2.19 -0.99 3.55
CA GLY A 13 -1.56 -1.10 4.86
C GLY A 13 -2.55 -0.66 5.93
N LEU A 14 -2.06 0.08 6.92
CA LEU A 14 -2.93 0.69 7.91
C LEU A 14 -3.71 1.83 7.25
N THR A 15 -4.99 1.60 6.98
CA THR A 15 -5.90 2.66 6.50
C THR A 15 -6.68 3.23 7.70
N PRO A 16 -6.37 4.44 8.19
CA PRO A 16 -6.97 4.98 9.41
C PRO A 16 -8.49 5.01 9.42
N GLN A 17 -9.15 5.13 8.25
CA GLN A 17 -10.61 5.11 8.14
C GLN A 17 -11.23 3.76 8.56
N ALA A 18 -10.44 2.67 8.53
CA ALA A 18 -10.88 1.32 8.89
C ALA A 18 -10.48 0.92 10.32
N ILE A 19 -10.13 1.87 11.19
CA ILE A 19 -9.56 1.60 12.52
C ILE A 19 -10.39 0.63 13.38
N SER A 20 -11.72 0.74 13.35
CA SER A 20 -12.62 -0.14 14.09
C SER A 20 -12.57 -1.59 13.60
N VAL A 21 -12.33 -1.79 12.30
CA VAL A 21 -12.19 -3.11 11.67
C VAL A 21 -10.78 -3.67 11.92
N LEU A 22 -9.76 -2.81 11.89
CA LEU A 22 -8.36 -3.19 12.09
C LEU A 22 -7.98 -3.40 13.56
N GLY A 23 -8.83 -2.99 14.51
CA GLY A 23 -8.57 -3.13 15.95
C GLY A 23 -7.49 -2.16 16.46
N GLY A 24 -7.43 -0.96 15.88
CA GLY A 24 -6.51 0.13 16.25
C GLY A 24 -5.42 0.43 15.20
N PHE A 25 -4.56 1.39 15.54
CA PHE A 25 -3.38 1.76 14.73
C PHE A 25 -2.28 0.71 14.88
N ARG A 26 -2.41 -0.40 14.15
CA ARG A 26 -1.47 -1.53 14.20
C ARG A 26 -0.76 -1.71 12.86
N PRO A 27 0.52 -2.12 12.86
CA PRO A 27 1.20 -2.45 11.61
C PRO A 27 0.52 -3.61 10.87
N GLN A 28 0.42 -3.49 9.55
CA GLN A 28 -0.17 -4.49 8.65
C GLN A 28 0.92 -5.31 7.96
N GLY A 29 0.63 -6.54 7.54
CA GLY A 29 1.63 -7.38 6.85
C GLY A 29 2.65 -8.09 7.76
N ARG A 30 2.29 -8.32 9.03
CA ARG A 30 3.19 -8.93 10.05
C ARG A 30 3.33 -10.45 9.93
N ASN A 31 2.46 -11.10 9.16
CA ASN A 31 2.54 -12.53 8.85
C ASN A 31 2.46 -12.72 7.33
N VAL A 32 2.87 -13.89 6.84
CA VAL A 32 2.99 -14.17 5.41
C VAL A 32 1.68 -13.87 4.66
N ALA A 33 0.54 -14.36 5.15
CA ALA A 33 -0.75 -14.14 4.49
C ALA A 33 -1.12 -12.65 4.37
N SER A 34 -0.95 -11.89 5.46
CA SER A 34 -1.20 -10.44 5.44
C SER A 34 -0.20 -9.66 4.59
N ALA A 35 1.06 -10.09 4.55
CA ALA A 35 2.09 -9.47 3.72
C ALA A 35 1.79 -9.66 2.23
N VAL A 36 1.43 -10.89 1.83
CA VAL A 36 0.99 -11.20 0.47
C VAL A 36 -0.23 -10.35 0.10
N LYS A 37 -1.22 -10.27 0.99
CA LYS A 37 -2.42 -9.46 0.76
C LYS A 37 -2.10 -7.97 0.52
N VAL A 38 -1.13 -7.40 1.24
CA VAL A 38 -0.69 -6.01 1.00
C VAL A 38 -0.18 -5.84 -0.43
N VAL A 39 0.71 -6.73 -0.88
CA VAL A 39 1.30 -6.66 -2.22
C VAL A 39 0.23 -6.85 -3.31
N GLU A 40 -0.62 -7.87 -3.16
CA GLU A 40 -1.72 -8.13 -4.09
C GLU A 40 -2.71 -6.96 -4.19
N THR A 41 -3.05 -6.35 -3.04
CA THR A 41 -3.95 -5.19 -3.02
C THR A 41 -3.31 -3.99 -3.72
N ALA A 42 -2.00 -3.76 -3.52
CA ALA A 42 -1.28 -2.68 -4.20
C ALA A 42 -1.24 -2.91 -5.73
N LEU A 43 -0.99 -4.15 -6.18
CA LEU A 43 -1.06 -4.52 -7.60
C LEU A 43 -2.47 -4.31 -8.17
N ALA A 44 -3.52 -4.72 -7.45
CA ALA A 44 -4.89 -4.51 -7.88
C ALA A 44 -5.25 -3.02 -8.03
N LEU A 45 -4.71 -2.15 -7.16
CA LEU A 45 -4.90 -0.70 -7.28
C LEU A 45 -4.17 -0.13 -8.50
N GLN A 46 -2.98 -0.64 -8.82
CA GLN A 46 -2.28 -0.29 -10.06
C GLN A 46 -3.09 -0.72 -11.29
N GLU A 47 -3.57 -1.97 -11.34
CA GLU A 47 -4.42 -2.49 -12.43
C GLU A 47 -5.71 -1.66 -12.58
N ALA A 48 -6.27 -1.15 -11.48
CA ALA A 48 -7.41 -0.23 -11.49
C ALA A 48 -7.09 1.19 -12.00
N GLY A 49 -5.83 1.48 -12.32
CA GLY A 49 -5.36 2.74 -12.91
C GLY A 49 -4.91 3.79 -11.90
N CYS A 50 -4.60 3.42 -10.65
CA CYS A 50 -3.95 4.36 -9.73
C CYS A 50 -2.57 4.73 -10.28
N PHE A 51 -2.18 6.01 -10.15
CA PHE A 51 -0.87 6.47 -10.63
C PHE A 51 0.23 6.37 -9.58
N ALA A 52 -0.12 6.13 -8.32
CA ALA A 52 0.77 5.85 -7.20
C ALA A 52 0.02 5.10 -6.09
N VAL A 53 0.76 4.52 -5.14
CA VAL A 53 0.18 3.85 -3.96
C VAL A 53 0.88 4.28 -2.68
N VAL A 54 0.11 4.70 -1.67
CA VAL A 54 0.58 4.88 -0.29
C VAL A 54 0.66 3.52 0.40
N LEU A 55 1.80 3.26 1.05
CA LEU A 55 2.04 2.12 1.93
C LEU A 55 2.19 2.64 3.36
N GLU A 56 1.18 2.42 4.21
CA GLU A 56 1.17 2.92 5.59
C GLU A 56 1.37 1.79 6.61
N CYS A 57 2.33 1.99 7.52
CA CYS A 57 2.61 1.12 8.66
C CYS A 57 2.76 -0.37 8.27
N VAL A 58 3.60 -0.64 7.28
CA VAL A 58 3.94 -1.99 6.80
C VAL A 58 5.42 -2.31 7.08
N PRO A 59 5.80 -3.57 7.37
CA PRO A 59 7.20 -3.94 7.52
C PRO A 59 8.03 -3.59 6.28
N ALA A 60 9.24 -3.07 6.49
CA ALA A 60 10.13 -2.64 5.40
C ALA A 60 10.37 -3.70 4.31
N PRO A 61 10.52 -5.02 4.61
CA PRO A 61 10.65 -6.03 3.57
C PRO A 61 9.39 -6.18 2.70
N VAL A 62 8.20 -5.97 3.28
CA VAL A 62 6.93 -6.01 2.54
C VAL A 62 6.80 -4.79 1.64
N ALA A 63 7.15 -3.60 2.15
CA ALA A 63 7.16 -2.38 1.35
C ALA A 63 8.17 -2.44 0.19
N ALA A 64 9.35 -3.02 0.44
CA ALA A 64 10.36 -3.26 -0.59
C ALA A 64 9.83 -4.21 -1.67
N ALA A 65 9.18 -5.31 -1.27
CA ALA A 65 8.59 -6.27 -2.20
C ALA A 65 7.47 -5.64 -3.04
N ALA A 66 6.58 -4.85 -2.42
CA ALA A 66 5.56 -4.10 -3.15
C ALA A 66 6.21 -3.11 -4.14
N THR A 67 7.16 -2.30 -3.68
CA THR A 67 7.82 -1.29 -4.54
C THR A 67 8.57 -1.91 -5.71
N ALA A 68 9.16 -3.09 -5.53
CA ALA A 68 9.82 -3.82 -6.62
C ALA A 68 8.83 -4.47 -7.61
N ALA A 69 7.61 -4.79 -7.17
CA ALA A 69 6.59 -5.42 -8.00
C ALA A 69 5.73 -4.42 -8.79
N LEU A 70 5.51 -3.22 -8.25
CA LEU A 70 4.73 -2.17 -8.91
C LEU A 70 5.58 -1.44 -9.98
N GLN A 71 4.90 -0.97 -11.02
CA GLN A 71 5.44 -0.09 -12.06
C GLN A 71 5.17 1.40 -11.79
N ILE A 72 4.32 1.69 -10.80
CA ILE A 72 3.99 3.04 -10.34
C ILE A 72 4.70 3.36 -9.00
N PRO A 73 4.94 4.65 -8.69
CA PRO A 73 5.61 5.04 -7.45
C PRO A 73 4.86 4.60 -6.19
N THR A 74 5.62 4.18 -5.18
CA THR A 74 5.11 3.94 -3.82
C THR A 74 5.52 5.08 -2.90
N ILE A 75 4.59 5.52 -2.04
CA ILE A 75 4.83 6.56 -1.03
C ILE A 75 4.73 5.91 0.36
N GLY A 76 5.82 5.93 1.12
CA GLY A 76 5.90 5.22 2.39
C GLY A 76 5.67 6.11 3.60
N ILE A 77 4.77 5.70 4.50
CA ILE A 77 4.63 6.30 5.84
C ILE A 77 4.73 5.20 6.90
N GLY A 78 5.85 5.16 7.61
CA GLY A 78 6.16 4.03 8.51
C GLY A 78 6.36 2.70 7.76
N ALA A 79 6.84 2.76 6.50
CA ALA A 79 7.05 1.61 5.61
C ALA A 79 8.53 1.32 5.30
N GLY A 80 9.46 2.02 5.95
CA GLY A 80 10.90 1.91 5.68
C GLY A 80 11.36 2.70 4.45
N PRO A 81 12.67 2.63 4.11
CA PRO A 81 13.29 3.53 3.15
C PRO A 81 13.22 3.03 1.69
N TYR A 82 12.57 1.90 1.44
CA TYR A 82 12.59 1.23 0.14
C TYR A 82 11.42 1.63 -0.78
N CYS A 83 10.52 2.50 -0.31
CA CYS A 83 9.51 3.12 -1.16
C CYS A 83 10.14 4.15 -2.11
N SER A 84 9.44 4.49 -3.19
CA SER A 84 9.89 5.52 -4.15
C SER A 84 9.96 6.92 -3.52
N GLY A 85 9.15 7.19 -2.49
CA GLY A 85 9.14 8.42 -1.71
C GLY A 85 8.61 8.21 -0.29
N GLN A 86 8.45 9.31 0.45
CA GLN A 86 7.86 9.37 1.78
C GLN A 86 6.72 10.39 1.79
#